data_AF-A0A550HCT1-F1
#
_entry.id   AF-A0A550HCT1-F1
#
_cell.length_a   1.000
_cell.length_b   1.000
_cell.length_c   1.000
_cell.angle_alpha   90.00
_cell.angle_beta   90.00
_cell.angle_gamma   90.00
#
_symmetry.space_group_name_H-M   'P 1'
#
loop_
_entity.id
_entity.type
_entity.pdbx_description
1 polymer ?
#
loop_
_entity_poly.entity_id
_entity_poly.type
_entity_poly.pdbx_seq_one_letter_code
_entity_poly.pdbx_strand_id
1 'polypeptide(L)'
;GGNLIHNACGMLDKMITGSLEQMVIDNEIIGMVKRIMRGIEVNTDTLATEVIDKVGPGGHFLGEKHTRRLYRGEHDLSVLSDRLTREAWDKAGSKDTIQRAKELVKQKLDSHQVASLDKDIVDELDRIILDAKKRHSG
;
A
#
# COMPACT_ATOMS: atom_id res chain seq x y z
N GLY A 1 14.02 -2.85 -15.23
CA GLY A 1 12.85 -3.31 -14.46
C GLY A 1 13.24 -4.59 -13.76
N GLY A 2 13.14 -4.65 -12.43
CA GLY A 2 13.35 -5.89 -11.69
C GLY A 2 12.11 -6.76 -11.74
N ASN A 3 12.27 -8.05 -12.04
CA ASN A 3 11.16 -9.00 -12.11
C ASN A 3 10.85 -9.64 -10.75
N LEU A 4 11.83 -9.63 -9.83
CA LEU A 4 11.71 -10.13 -8.47
C LEU A 4 12.47 -9.19 -7.53
N ILE A 5 11.81 -8.69 -6.49
CA ILE A 5 12.40 -7.82 -5.49
C ILE A 5 12.18 -8.47 -4.12
N HIS A 6 13.12 -9.31 -3.70
CA HIS A 6 12.95 -10.13 -2.50
C HIS A 6 12.86 -9.31 -1.19
N ASN A 7 13.64 -8.23 -1.09
CA ASN A 7 13.71 -7.36 0.09
C ASN A 7 13.02 -6.02 -0.15
N ALA A 8 11.80 -6.07 -0.68
CA ALA A 8 11.06 -4.86 -1.03
C ALA A 8 10.51 -4.10 0.19
N CYS A 9 10.30 -4.78 1.33
CA CYS A 9 9.64 -4.20 2.49
C CYS A 9 10.31 -4.59 3.82
N GLY A 10 10.30 -3.68 4.79
CA GLY A 10 10.55 -3.95 6.20
C GLY A 10 12.01 -4.09 6.59
N MET A 11 12.94 -3.97 5.65
CA MET A 11 14.37 -4.16 5.89
C MET A 11 15.05 -2.82 6.23
N LEU A 12 15.73 -2.79 7.37
CA LEU A 12 16.54 -1.67 7.84
C LEU A 12 17.98 -2.12 8.09
N ASP A 13 18.87 -1.15 8.26
CA ASP A 13 20.28 -1.35 8.63
C ASP A 13 20.99 -2.43 7.79
N LYS A 14 20.99 -2.23 6.46
CA LYS A 14 21.58 -3.17 5.50
C LYS A 14 21.05 -4.61 5.68
N MET A 15 19.75 -4.74 5.91
CA MET A 15 19.03 -6.01 6.02
C MET A 15 19.30 -6.82 7.29
N ILE A 16 19.97 -6.25 8.30
CA ILE A 16 20.16 -6.93 9.59
C ILE A 16 19.01 -6.68 10.57
N THR A 17 18.13 -5.73 10.26
CA THR A 17 16.98 -5.37 11.10
C THR A 17 15.68 -5.48 10.32
N GLY A 18 14.69 -6.18 10.86
CA GLY A 18 13.31 -6.19 10.37
C GLY A 18 12.41 -5.27 11.20
N SER A 19 11.63 -4.40 10.55
CA SER A 19 10.64 -3.52 11.19
C SER A 19 9.27 -3.65 10.52
N LEU A 20 8.23 -3.85 11.34
CA LEU A 20 6.86 -3.92 10.87
C LEU A 20 6.34 -2.55 10.43
N GLU A 21 6.76 -1.48 11.12
CA GLU A 21 6.46 -0.10 10.75
C GLU A 21 7.06 0.23 9.38
N GLN A 22 8.32 -0.13 9.17
CA GLN A 22 8.97 0.04 7.87
C GLN A 22 8.28 -0.78 6.78
N MET A 23 7.82 -2.00 7.10
CA MET A 23 7.07 -2.83 6.14
C MET A 23 5.77 -2.15 5.68
N VAL A 24 5.07 -1.47 6.59
CA VAL A 24 3.86 -0.70 6.27
C VAL A 24 4.20 0.54 5.42
N ILE A 25 5.28 1.25 5.76
CA ILE A 25 5.77 2.41 4.98
C ILE A 25 6.15 1.98 3.57
N ASP A 26 6.96 0.94 3.43
CA ASP A 26 7.42 0.43 2.13
C ASP A 26 6.24 -0.05 1.29
N ASN A 27 5.23 -0.68 1.90
CA ASN A 27 4.03 -1.10 1.20
C ASN A 27 3.28 0.09 0.56
N GLU A 28 3.21 1.24 1.24
CA GLU A 28 2.64 2.46 0.65
C GLU A 28 3.49 2.96 -0.54
N ILE A 29 4.80 3.05 -0.35
CA ILE A 29 5.74 3.48 -1.41
C ILE A 29 5.63 2.56 -2.62
N ILE A 30 5.54 1.24 -2.43
CA ILE A 30 5.33 0.26 -3.51
C ILE A 30 3.99 0.51 -4.21
N GLY A 31 2.93 0.88 -3.49
CA GLY A 31 1.66 1.30 -4.08
C GLY A 31 1.83 2.50 -5.01
N MET A 32 2.54 3.53 -4.55
CA MET A 32 2.85 4.73 -5.34
C MET A 32 3.70 4.39 -6.58
N VAL A 33 4.74 3.56 -6.42
CA VAL A 33 5.59 3.11 -7.53
C VAL A 33 4.76 2.31 -8.54
N LYS A 34 3.88 1.41 -8.09
CA LYS A 34 2.96 0.68 -8.97
C LYS A 34 2.04 1.63 -9.72
N ARG A 35 1.54 2.70 -9.10
CA ARG A 35 0.73 3.73 -9.77
C ARG A 35 1.53 4.46 -10.85
N ILE A 36 2.79 4.82 -10.58
CA ILE A 36 3.69 5.45 -11.55
C ILE A 36 3.95 4.50 -12.72
N MET A 37 4.21 3.21 -12.43
CA MET A 37 4.49 2.20 -13.45
C MET A 37 3.31 1.92 -14.40
N ARG A 38 2.07 2.26 -14.04
CA ARG A 38 0.93 2.20 -14.99
C ARG A 38 1.12 3.17 -16.16
N GLY A 39 1.96 4.19 -16.02
CA GLY A 39 2.17 5.21 -17.03
C GLY A 39 1.02 6.19 -17.13
N ILE A 40 0.94 6.85 -18.28
CA ILE A 40 -0.09 7.84 -18.63
C ILE A 40 -0.93 7.22 -19.75
N GLU A 41 -2.20 6.94 -19.45
CA GLU A 41 -3.15 6.50 -20.46
C GLU A 41 -3.56 7.70 -21.32
N VAL A 42 -3.44 7.56 -22.65
CA VAL A 42 -3.77 8.62 -23.61
C VAL A 42 -4.93 8.15 -24.49
N ASN A 43 -6.12 8.68 -24.22
CA ASN A 43 -7.32 8.47 -25.01
C ASN A 43 -8.23 9.72 -24.92
N THR A 44 -9.35 9.72 -25.64
CA THR A 44 -10.27 10.88 -25.65
C THR A 44 -10.78 11.27 -24.26
N ASP A 45 -11.03 10.30 -23.37
CA ASP A 45 -11.50 10.56 -22.02
C ASP A 45 -10.40 11.12 -21.11
N THR A 46 -9.18 10.56 -21.17
CA THR A 46 -8.06 10.98 -20.31
C THR A 46 -7.40 12.28 -20.76
N LEU A 47 -7.54 12.65 -22.04
CA LEU A 47 -7.17 13.99 -22.53
C LEU A 47 -8.07 15.09 -21.97
N ALA A 48 -9.29 14.76 -21.55
CA ALA A 48 -10.20 15.66 -20.86
C ALA A 48 -10.53 16.98 -21.61
N THR A 49 -10.41 17.01 -22.94
CA THR A 49 -10.57 18.23 -23.74
C THR A 49 -11.98 18.80 -23.66
N GLU A 50 -13.01 17.95 -23.66
CA GLU A 50 -14.41 18.39 -23.54
C GLU A 50 -14.69 19.09 -22.20
N VAL A 51 -14.16 18.57 -21.09
CA VAL A 51 -14.37 19.19 -19.78
C VAL A 51 -13.55 20.47 -19.63
N ILE A 52 -12.35 20.53 -20.22
CA ILE A 52 -11.51 21.74 -20.26
C ILE A 52 -12.25 22.87 -20.98
N ASP A 53 -12.80 22.60 -22.17
CA ASP A 53 -13.55 23.58 -22.95
C ASP A 53 -14.83 24.04 -22.23
N LYS A 54 -15.58 23.08 -21.66
CA LYS A 54 -16.79 23.36 -20.89
C LYS A 54 -16.55 24.26 -19.67
N VAL A 55 -15.48 24.01 -18.90
CA VAL A 55 -15.18 24.78 -17.68
C VAL A 55 -14.64 26.17 -18.02
N GLY A 56 -13.80 26.26 -19.05
CA GLY A 56 -13.26 27.51 -19.55
C GLY A 56 -12.32 28.25 -18.56
N PRO A 57 -11.79 29.42 -18.98
CA PRO A 57 -10.84 30.20 -18.17
C PRO A 57 -11.45 30.68 -16.85
N GLY A 58 -10.68 30.54 -15.76
CA GLY A 58 -11.10 30.98 -14.42
C GLY A 58 -12.06 30.04 -13.69
N GLY A 59 -12.50 28.95 -14.32
CA GLY A 59 -13.32 27.92 -13.71
C GLY A 59 -12.54 26.90 -12.87
N HIS A 60 -13.24 25.93 -12.28
CA HIS A 60 -12.63 24.82 -11.52
C HIS A 60 -13.30 23.46 -11.84
N PHE A 61 -12.54 22.39 -11.72
CA PHE A 61 -12.97 21.05 -12.15
C PHE A 61 -13.60 20.18 -11.04
N LEU A 62 -13.62 20.66 -9.79
CA LEU A 62 -14.06 19.85 -8.63
C LEU A 62 -15.51 19.35 -8.72
N GLY A 63 -16.40 20.12 -9.36
CA GLY A 63 -17.81 19.76 -9.53
C GLY A 63 -18.09 18.80 -10.68
N GLU A 64 -17.13 18.60 -11.58
CA GLU A 64 -17.35 17.89 -12.83
C GLU A 64 -17.53 16.38 -12.63
N LYS A 65 -18.40 15.78 -13.46
CA LYS A 65 -18.63 14.33 -13.44
C LYS A 65 -17.37 13.58 -13.85
N HIS A 66 -16.62 14.14 -14.80
CA HIS A 66 -15.33 13.62 -15.28
C HIS A 66 -14.33 13.46 -14.13
N THR A 67 -14.11 14.52 -13.35
CA THR A 67 -13.25 14.51 -12.16
C THR A 67 -13.67 13.41 -11.17
N ARG A 68 -14.95 13.33 -10.82
CA ARG A 68 -15.46 12.31 -9.90
C ARG A 68 -15.25 10.89 -10.40
N ARG A 69 -15.41 10.66 -11.70
CA ARG A 69 -15.23 9.34 -12.32
C ARG A 69 -13.77 8.90 -12.28
N LEU A 70 -12.85 9.78 -12.66
CA LEU A 70 -11.43 9.43 -12.77
C LEU A 70 -10.66 9.50 -11.44
N TYR A 71 -11.13 10.28 -10.46
CA TYR A 71 -10.42 10.52 -9.21
C TYR A 71 -9.92 9.23 -8.54
N ARG A 72 -10.79 8.23 -8.37
CA ARG A 72 -10.44 6.97 -7.69
C ARG A 72 -9.48 6.08 -8.47
N GLY A 73 -9.43 6.22 -9.80
CA GLY A 73 -8.56 5.42 -10.67
C GLY A 73 -7.19 6.07 -10.89
N GLU A 74 -7.19 7.40 -11.02
CA GLU A 74 -6.01 8.16 -11.41
C GLU A 74 -5.21 8.71 -10.23
N HIS A 75 -5.83 8.91 -9.06
CA HIS A 75 -5.12 9.41 -7.88
C HIS A 75 -4.64 8.26 -7.01
N ASP A 76 -3.43 8.44 -6.47
CA ASP A 76 -2.94 7.59 -5.39
C ASP A 76 -3.57 8.03 -4.07
N LEU A 77 -4.38 7.15 -3.48
CA LEU A 77 -5.05 7.36 -2.19
C LEU A 77 -4.30 6.62 -1.08
N SER A 78 -2.98 6.86 -1.01
CA SER A 78 -2.11 6.45 0.09
C SER A 78 -2.78 6.69 1.46
N VAL A 79 -2.70 5.68 2.32
CA VAL A 79 -3.45 5.57 3.59
C VAL A 79 -2.63 6.00 4.79
N LEU A 80 -1.30 5.92 4.70
CA LEU A 80 -0.35 6.26 5.76
C LEU A 80 0.12 7.72 5.64
N SER A 81 0.38 8.23 4.44
CA SER A 81 0.81 9.62 4.23
C SER A 81 -0.23 10.63 4.72
N ASP A 82 0.19 11.62 5.52
CA ASP A 82 -0.69 12.71 5.97
C ASP A 82 -0.82 13.77 4.89
N ARG A 83 -2.04 14.25 4.64
CA ARG A 83 -2.30 15.39 3.76
C ARG A 83 -3.17 16.45 4.42
N LEU A 84 -3.30 16.42 5.74
CA LEU A 84 -3.95 17.48 6.50
C LEU A 84 -3.15 18.78 6.39
N THR A 85 -3.84 19.90 6.59
CA THR A 85 -3.15 21.17 6.84
C THR A 85 -2.36 21.07 8.14
N ARG A 86 -1.35 21.92 8.30
CA ARG A 86 -0.53 21.97 9.52
C ARG A 86 -1.39 22.10 10.79
N GLU A 87 -2.35 23.01 10.78
CA GLU A 87 -3.24 23.24 11.92
C GLU A 87 -4.12 22.03 12.26
N ALA A 88 -4.61 21.32 11.23
CA ALA A 88 -5.43 20.13 11.42
C ALA A 88 -4.60 18.94 11.92
N TRP A 89 -3.38 18.77 11.40
CA TRP A 89 -2.42 17.78 11.88
C TRP A 89 -2.03 18.03 13.34
N ASP A 90 -1.79 19.29 13.71
CA ASP A 90 -1.50 19.68 15.09
C ASP A 90 -2.66 19.34 16.03
N LYS A 91 -3.90 19.68 15.64
CA LYS A 91 -5.11 19.33 16.41
C LYS A 91 -5.36 17.81 16.47
N ALA A 92 -4.91 17.05 15.47
CA ALA A 92 -5.02 15.60 15.42
C ALA A 92 -3.93 14.86 16.23
N GLY A 93 -3.05 15.60 16.91
CA GLY A 93 -2.02 15.05 17.79
C GLY A 93 -0.63 14.94 17.17
N SER A 94 -0.40 15.61 16.04
CA SER A 94 0.94 15.78 15.44
C SER A 94 1.72 14.49 15.22
N LYS A 95 1.04 13.39 14.84
CA LYS A 95 1.71 12.09 14.71
C LYS A 95 2.65 12.09 13.51
N ASP A 96 3.86 11.60 13.72
CA ASP A 96 4.78 11.32 12.63
C ASP A 96 4.35 10.05 11.85
N THR A 97 5.08 9.75 10.78
CA THR A 97 4.79 8.58 9.93
C THR A 97 5.01 7.26 10.66
N ILE A 98 6.00 7.16 11.54
CA ILE A 98 6.33 5.92 12.25
C ILE A 98 5.24 5.60 13.27
N GLN A 99 4.75 6.59 14.00
CA GLN A 99 3.65 6.45 14.95
C GLN A 99 2.38 5.95 14.26
N ARG A 100 2.03 6.52 13.09
CA ARG A 100 0.87 6.07 12.31
C ARG A 100 1.08 4.68 11.71
N ALA A 101 2.31 4.35 11.28
CA ALA A 101 2.64 3.02 10.80
C ALA A 101 2.46 1.97 11.91
N LYS A 102 2.92 2.27 13.14
CA LYS A 102 2.75 1.41 14.32
C LYS A 102 1.28 1.13 14.64
N GLU A 103 0.42 2.14 14.53
CA GLU A 103 -1.03 1.98 14.72
C GLU A 103 -1.64 1.06 13.65
N LEU A 104 -1.24 1.25 12.39
CA LEU A 104 -1.70 0.41 11.29
C LEU A 104 -1.17 -1.04 11.40
N VAL A 105 0.06 -1.24 11.84
CA VAL A 105 0.61 -2.57 12.16
C VAL A 105 -0.28 -3.26 13.19
N LYS A 106 -0.55 -2.60 14.32
CA LYS A 106 -1.41 -3.16 15.35
C LYS A 106 -2.80 -3.52 14.80
N GLN A 107 -3.43 -2.59 14.08
CA GLN A 107 -4.73 -2.82 13.46
C GLN A 107 -4.72 -4.04 12.53
N LYS A 108 -3.68 -4.18 11.68
CA LYS A 108 -3.56 -5.30 10.74
C LYS A 108 -3.36 -6.62 11.47
N LEU A 109 -2.49 -6.68 12.47
CA LEU A 109 -2.29 -7.90 13.26
C LEU A 109 -3.56 -8.32 14.01
N ASP A 110 -4.31 -7.35 14.55
CA ASP A 110 -5.54 -7.62 15.31
C ASP A 110 -6.71 -8.07 14.40
N SER A 111 -6.74 -7.64 13.14
CA SER A 111 -7.87 -7.87 12.21
C SER A 111 -7.61 -8.90 11.11
N HIS A 112 -6.35 -9.28 10.88
CA HIS A 112 -6.02 -10.21 9.79
C HIS A 112 -6.54 -11.62 10.09
N GLN A 113 -7.28 -12.18 9.13
CA GLN A 113 -7.78 -13.55 9.17
C GLN A 113 -7.18 -14.30 7.99
N VAL A 114 -6.58 -15.47 8.25
CA VAL A 114 -6.00 -16.34 7.23
C VAL A 114 -7.02 -17.43 6.92
N ALA A 115 -7.25 -17.70 5.63
CA ALA A 115 -8.08 -18.84 5.24
C ALA A 115 -7.44 -20.15 5.71
N SER A 116 -8.24 -21.02 6.31
CA SER A 116 -7.76 -22.35 6.72
C SER A 116 -7.32 -23.15 5.50
N LEU A 117 -6.20 -23.85 5.63
CA LEU A 117 -5.78 -24.86 4.67
C LEU A 117 -6.60 -26.15 4.85
N ASP A 118 -6.73 -26.92 3.79
CA ASP A 118 -7.35 -28.25 3.87
C ASP A 118 -6.59 -29.14 4.85
N LYS A 119 -7.34 -29.91 5.64
CA LYS A 119 -6.78 -30.73 6.71
C LYS A 119 -5.68 -31.67 6.21
N ASP A 120 -5.90 -32.34 5.07
CA ASP A 120 -4.93 -33.28 4.51
C ASP A 120 -3.59 -32.61 4.15
N ILE A 121 -3.63 -31.34 3.73
CA ILE A 121 -2.42 -30.55 3.45
C ILE A 121 -1.68 -30.23 4.75
N VAL A 122 -2.41 -29.81 5.79
CA VAL A 122 -1.83 -29.49 7.10
C VAL A 122 -1.18 -30.74 7.71
N ASP A 123 -1.87 -31.87 7.68
CA ASP A 123 -1.38 -33.14 8.23
C ASP A 123 -0.08 -33.60 7.52
N GLU A 124 0.00 -33.41 6.19
CA GLU A 124 1.22 -33.73 5.43
C GLU A 124 2.36 -32.74 5.71
N LEU A 125 2.08 -31.44 5.85
CA LEU A 125 3.09 -30.45 6.26
C LEU A 125 3.68 -30.79 7.63
N ASP A 126 2.83 -31.16 8.60
CA ASP A 126 3.27 -31.55 9.93
C ASP A 126 4.14 -32.82 9.90
N ARG A 127 3.77 -33.82 9.08
CA ARG A 127 4.60 -35.01 8.86
C ARG A 127 5.98 -34.65 8.31
N ILE A 128 6.05 -33.80 7.28
CA ILE A 128 7.31 -33.37 6.66
C ILE A 128 8.20 -32.64 7.69
N ILE A 129 7.62 -31.74 8.49
CA ILE A 129 8.34 -31.01 9.54
C ILE A 129 8.90 -31.98 10.60
N LEU A 130 8.11 -32.96 11.03
CA LEU A 130 8.54 -33.95 12.02
C LEU A 130 9.68 -34.82 11.50
N ASP A 131 9.60 -35.28 10.26
CA ASP A 131 10.66 -36.07 9.64
C ASP A 131 11.94 -35.27 9.47
N ALA A 132 11.85 -33.99 9.07
CA ALA A 132 13.00 -33.10 9.00
C ALA A 132 13.66 -32.92 10.38
N LYS A 133 12.86 -32.69 11.43
CA LYS A 133 13.39 -32.59 12.80
C LYS A 133 14.14 -33.85 13.21
N LYS A 134 13.59 -35.04 12.97
CA LYS A 134 14.25 -36.32 13.30
C LYS A 134 15.61 -36.48 12.61
N ARG A 135 15.71 -36.12 11.32
CA ARG A 135 16.95 -36.23 10.53
C ARG A 135 18.09 -35.32 11.03
N HIS A 136 17.75 -34.21 11.68
CA HIS A 136 18.71 -33.22 12.17
C HIS A 136 18.85 -33.20 13.70
N SER A 137 18.22 -34.15 14.41
CA SER A 137 18.36 -34.32 15.87
C SER A 137 19.50 -35.28 16.26
N GLY A 138 20.44 -35.54 15.35
CA GLY A 138 21.63 -36.38 15.56
C GLY A 138 22.91 -35.57 15.49
#